data_AF-A0A7W0JF21-F1
#
_entry.id   AF-A0A7W0JF21-F1
#
_cell.length_a   1.000
_cell.length_b   1.000
_cell.length_c   1.000
_cell.angle_alpha   90.00
_cell.angle_beta   90.00
_cell.angle_gamma   90.00
#
_symmetry.space_group_name_H-M   'P 1'
#
loop_
_entity.id
_entity.type
_entity.pdbx_description
1 polymer ?
#
loop_
_entity_poly.entity_id
_entity_poly.type
_entity_poly.pdbx_seq_one_letter_code
_entity_poly.pdbx_strand_id
1 'polypeptide(L)'
;MIGLGLTQAGLLSERETRAGRRRAFMQRQFDAAATPSQTKFDLIFGVALPIVCFIFDPFVFRGFDGVGGDGLLERFQGFTYIVAALEIVTLLLWLVARGRLGEWATAAGGMLLAGALFCYAVGLVLLPFSVIGLVFIIGALGFTPFLTGFVYLRNGARAVRLTRNGLSFRANFAGSLVVGAALAFGLASLGHVGVSRFVSASVEGVLVGKELSASSARALRVAGWLTDAEFDRLAWSYSGEADPARRARLASAYRELTGEDIETRLRRRAD
;
A
#
# COMPACT_ATOMS: atom_id res chain seq x y z
N MET A 1 -65.52 -35.82 -5.01
CA MET A 1 -64.39 -35.79 -5.96
C MET A 1 -63.92 -34.34 -6.14
N ILE A 2 -63.24 -33.81 -5.12
CA ILE A 2 -62.63 -32.48 -5.16
C ILE A 2 -61.24 -32.67 -4.55
N GLY A 3 -60.21 -32.25 -5.26
CA GLY A 3 -58.86 -32.12 -4.71
C GLY A 3 -57.86 -33.12 -5.30
N LEU A 4 -57.18 -32.71 -6.39
CA LEU A 4 -55.82 -33.13 -6.76
C LEU A 4 -55.29 -32.26 -7.91
N GLY A 5 -55.53 -30.95 -7.80
CA GLY A 5 -55.02 -29.92 -8.73
C GLY A 5 -53.93 -29.06 -8.10
N LEU A 6 -53.07 -29.65 -7.25
CA LEU A 6 -51.82 -29.00 -6.85
C LEU A 6 -50.94 -28.95 -8.09
N THR A 7 -51.03 -27.80 -8.74
CA THR A 7 -50.48 -27.46 -10.04
C THR A 7 -48.97 -27.62 -10.07
N GLN A 8 -48.47 -28.22 -11.14
CA GLN A 8 -47.04 -28.29 -11.49
C GLN A 8 -46.32 -26.93 -11.37
N ALA A 9 -47.06 -25.83 -11.56
CA ALA A 9 -46.61 -24.46 -11.36
C ALA A 9 -46.12 -24.15 -9.93
N GLY A 10 -46.77 -24.70 -8.90
CA GLY A 10 -46.34 -24.53 -7.51
C GLY A 10 -45.00 -25.21 -7.22
N LEU A 11 -44.79 -26.42 -7.77
CA LEU A 11 -43.54 -27.17 -7.61
C LEU A 11 -42.37 -26.54 -8.38
N LEU A 12 -42.63 -25.91 -9.53
CA LEU A 12 -41.60 -25.16 -10.27
C LEU A 12 -41.24 -23.84 -9.57
N SER A 13 -42.22 -23.11 -9.03
CA SER A 13 -41.99 -21.91 -8.21
C SER A 13 -41.20 -22.21 -6.93
N GLU A 14 -41.49 -23.32 -6.24
CA GLU A 14 -40.72 -23.76 -5.07
C GLU A 14 -39.30 -24.22 -5.44
N ARG A 15 -39.10 -24.83 -6.62
CA ARG A 15 -37.77 -25.23 -7.09
C ARG A 15 -36.92 -24.03 -7.48
N GLU A 16 -37.48 -23.02 -8.15
CA GLU A 16 -36.76 -21.77 -8.46
C GLU A 16 -36.41 -20.97 -7.19
N THR A 17 -37.32 -20.91 -6.21
CA THR A 17 -37.06 -20.24 -4.93
C THR A 17 -36.07 -20.99 -4.04
N ARG A 18 -35.95 -22.32 -4.14
CA ARG A 18 -34.90 -23.10 -3.45
C ARG A 18 -33.56 -23.07 -4.19
N ALA A 19 -33.55 -23.11 -5.52
CA ALA A 19 -32.34 -22.99 -6.33
C ALA A 19 -31.70 -21.59 -6.20
N GLY A 20 -32.51 -20.54 -6.05
CA GLY A 20 -32.01 -19.19 -5.76
C GLY A 20 -31.40 -19.01 -4.36
N ARG A 21 -31.70 -19.88 -3.39
CA ARG A 21 -31.31 -19.70 -1.97
C ARG A 21 -29.89 -20.13 -1.61
N ARG A 22 -29.12 -20.74 -2.51
CA ARG A 22 -27.74 -21.15 -2.22
C ARG A 22 -26.73 -20.72 -3.28
N ARG A 23 -26.81 -19.48 -3.78
CA ARG A 23 -25.60 -18.88 -4.39
C ARG A 23 -24.47 -18.98 -3.37
N ALA A 24 -23.34 -19.55 -3.77
CA ALA A 24 -22.21 -19.77 -2.86
C ALA A 24 -21.76 -18.43 -2.24
N PHE A 25 -21.26 -18.47 -0.99
CA PHE A 25 -20.75 -17.27 -0.31
C PHE A 25 -19.76 -16.48 -1.19
N MET A 26 -18.87 -17.19 -1.88
CA MET A 26 -17.88 -16.59 -2.78
C MET A 26 -18.52 -15.85 -3.95
N GLN A 27 -19.58 -16.37 -4.56
CA GLN A 27 -20.26 -15.68 -5.66
C GLN A 27 -20.80 -14.31 -5.20
N ARG A 28 -21.39 -14.25 -3.99
CA ARG A 28 -21.90 -13.00 -3.40
C ARG A 28 -20.82 -11.96 -3.12
N GLN A 29 -19.57 -12.37 -2.88
CA GLN A 29 -18.47 -11.43 -2.65
C GLN A 29 -18.06 -10.71 -3.94
N PHE A 30 -18.26 -11.32 -5.11
CA PHE A 30 -17.87 -10.77 -6.41
C PHE A 30 -19.06 -10.29 -7.27
N ASP A 31 -20.27 -10.28 -6.72
CA ASP A 31 -21.44 -9.70 -7.39
C ASP A 31 -21.23 -8.19 -7.62
N ALA A 32 -21.82 -7.69 -8.71
CA ALA A 32 -21.65 -6.30 -9.15
C ALA A 32 -22.24 -5.28 -8.16
N ALA A 33 -23.32 -5.66 -7.47
CA ALA A 33 -23.95 -4.82 -6.45
C ALA A 33 -23.29 -5.06 -5.08
N ALA A 34 -22.52 -4.08 -4.60
CA ALA A 34 -21.94 -4.11 -3.26
C ALA A 34 -23.00 -3.78 -2.20
N THR A 35 -23.09 -4.60 -1.15
CA THR A 35 -23.95 -4.32 0.00
C THR A 35 -23.34 -3.22 0.90
N PRO A 36 -24.14 -2.54 1.73
CA PRO A 36 -23.61 -1.56 2.70
C PRO A 36 -22.57 -2.18 3.64
N SER A 37 -22.80 -3.40 4.13
CA SER A 37 -21.85 -4.11 4.98
C SER A 37 -20.53 -4.43 4.27
N GLN A 38 -20.59 -4.79 2.98
CA GLN A 38 -19.38 -4.97 2.17
C GLN A 38 -18.62 -3.66 2.01
N THR A 39 -19.33 -2.55 1.75
CA THR A 39 -18.71 -1.22 1.63
C THR A 39 -18.03 -0.81 2.93
N LYS A 40 -18.66 -1.07 4.09
CA LYS A 40 -18.04 -0.83 5.40
C LYS A 40 -16.78 -1.69 5.59
N PHE A 41 -16.84 -2.97 5.21
CA PHE A 41 -15.66 -3.85 5.23
C PHE A 41 -14.55 -3.33 4.30
N ASP A 42 -14.89 -2.88 3.08
CA ASP A 42 -13.94 -2.30 2.13
C ASP A 42 -13.22 -1.07 2.72
N LEU A 43 -13.96 -0.17 3.37
CA LEU A 43 -13.38 1.01 4.01
C LEU A 43 -12.49 0.65 5.20
N ILE A 44 -12.92 -0.30 6.05
CA ILE A 44 -12.12 -0.70 7.21
C ILE A 44 -10.83 -1.36 6.76
N PHE A 45 -10.89 -2.39 5.90
CA PHE A 45 -9.74 -3.23 5.58
C PHE A 45 -8.94 -2.74 4.37
N GLY A 46 -9.53 -1.94 3.48
CA GLY A 46 -8.87 -1.37 2.31
C GLY A 46 -8.35 0.04 2.49
N VAL A 47 -8.75 0.75 3.56
CA VAL A 47 -8.37 2.15 3.82
C VAL A 47 -7.90 2.35 5.26
N ALA A 48 -8.77 2.16 6.24
CA ALA A 48 -8.44 2.54 7.62
C ALA A 48 -7.33 1.68 8.23
N LEU A 49 -7.43 0.34 8.11
CA LEU A 49 -6.48 -0.58 8.73
C LEU A 49 -5.06 -0.47 8.15
N PRO A 50 -4.83 -0.34 6.83
CA PRO A 50 -3.50 -0.03 6.28
C PRO A 50 -2.89 1.26 6.83
N ILE A 51 -3.69 2.33 6.97
CA ILE A 51 -3.23 3.60 7.54
C ILE A 51 -2.81 3.41 9.00
N VAL A 52 -3.66 2.72 9.79
CA VAL A 52 -3.35 2.37 11.17
C VAL A 52 -2.06 1.56 11.24
N CYS A 53 -1.89 0.58 10.35
CA CYS A 53 -0.64 -0.18 10.25
C CYS A 53 0.54 0.77 10.01
N PHE A 54 0.51 1.64 8.99
CA PHE A 54 1.63 2.57 8.75
C PHE A 54 1.95 3.51 9.91
N ILE A 55 0.95 3.92 10.71
CA ILE A 55 1.18 4.73 11.92
C ILE A 55 1.89 3.91 13.00
N PHE A 56 1.51 2.64 13.16
CA PHE A 56 1.99 1.74 14.21
C PHE A 56 3.01 0.71 13.71
N ASP A 57 3.68 0.94 12.58
CA ASP A 57 4.62 -0.01 11.99
C ASP A 57 6.08 0.42 12.15
N PRO A 58 6.63 0.42 13.37
CA PRO A 58 8.07 0.49 13.56
C PRO A 58 8.73 -0.85 13.16
N PHE A 59 8.04 -1.98 13.26
CA PHE A 59 8.65 -3.32 13.15
C PHE A 59 9.06 -3.69 11.73
N VAL A 60 8.21 -3.43 10.72
CA VAL A 60 8.48 -3.91 9.35
C VAL A 60 9.51 -3.03 8.64
N PHE A 61 9.46 -1.72 8.89
CA PHE A 61 10.24 -0.75 8.12
C PHE A 61 11.43 -0.14 8.87
N ARG A 62 11.39 -0.04 10.21
CA ARG A 62 12.44 0.62 10.99
C ARG A 62 13.33 -0.32 11.80
N GLY A 63 12.95 -1.59 11.91
CA GLY A 63 13.65 -2.54 12.78
C GLY A 63 13.48 -2.22 14.27
N PHE A 64 13.95 -3.09 15.15
CA PHE A 64 14.14 -2.77 16.57
C PHE A 64 15.56 -2.30 16.79
N ASP A 65 15.71 -1.10 17.35
CA ASP A 65 16.98 -0.65 17.90
C ASP A 65 17.51 -1.72 18.88
N GLY A 66 18.61 -2.39 18.51
CA GLY A 66 19.33 -3.37 19.34
C GLY A 66 18.89 -4.85 19.27
N VAL A 67 17.78 -5.21 18.61
CA VAL A 67 17.33 -6.62 18.53
C VAL A 67 16.75 -6.94 17.15
N GLY A 68 17.61 -7.05 16.13
CA GLY A 68 17.19 -7.64 14.84
C GLY A 68 17.78 -7.07 13.56
N GLY A 69 18.62 -6.03 13.63
CA GLY A 69 19.22 -5.40 12.44
C GLY A 69 18.24 -4.51 11.65
N ASP A 70 18.63 -4.18 10.42
CA ASP A 70 17.87 -3.32 9.50
C ASP A 70 16.45 -3.85 9.24
N GLY A 71 15.50 -2.95 8.99
CA GLY A 71 14.11 -3.33 8.71
C GLY A 71 14.01 -4.23 7.46
N LEU A 72 13.21 -5.30 7.53
CA LEU A 72 13.10 -6.30 6.45
C LEU A 72 12.78 -5.66 5.08
N LEU A 73 11.97 -4.61 5.09
CA LEU A 73 11.52 -3.89 3.88
C LEU A 73 11.94 -2.42 3.89
N GLU A 74 12.95 -2.03 4.68
CA GLU A 74 13.41 -0.64 4.80
C GLU A 74 13.69 0.00 3.43
N ARG A 75 14.39 -0.72 2.55
CA ARG A 75 14.72 -0.25 1.19
C ARG A 75 13.49 -0.02 0.30
N PHE A 76 12.39 -0.70 0.58
CA PHE A 76 11.14 -0.62 -0.21
C PHE A 76 10.06 0.21 0.48
N GLN A 77 10.35 0.86 1.62
CA GLN A 77 9.38 1.60 2.40
C GLN A 77 8.71 2.70 1.58
N GLY A 78 9.50 3.59 0.96
CA GLY A 78 8.97 4.68 0.14
C GLY A 78 8.10 4.20 -1.03
N PHE A 79 8.54 3.15 -1.72
CA PHE A 79 7.76 2.52 -2.79
C PHE A 79 6.43 1.96 -2.27
N THR A 80 6.48 1.22 -1.15
CA THR A 80 5.31 0.59 -0.52
C THR A 80 4.28 1.63 -0.09
N TYR A 81 4.72 2.75 0.48
CA TYR A 81 3.82 3.84 0.89
C TYR A 81 3.15 4.51 -0.31
N ILE A 82 3.88 4.73 -1.41
CA ILE A 82 3.30 5.32 -2.62
C ILE A 82 2.29 4.36 -3.25
N VAL A 83 2.62 3.06 -3.39
CA VAL A 83 1.67 2.05 -3.88
C VAL A 83 0.41 2.04 -3.02
N ALA A 84 0.56 1.94 -1.69
CA ALA A 84 -0.59 1.90 -0.79
C ALA A 84 -1.45 3.18 -0.87
N ALA A 85 -0.83 4.36 -0.97
CA ALA A 85 -1.56 5.61 -1.15
C ALA A 85 -2.36 5.62 -2.47
N LEU A 86 -1.75 5.20 -3.57
CA LEU A 86 -2.42 5.12 -4.88
C LEU A 86 -3.59 4.14 -4.85
N GLU A 87 -3.42 2.97 -4.23
CA GLU A 87 -4.48 1.96 -4.11
C GLU A 87 -5.63 2.40 -3.21
N ILE A 88 -5.34 3.07 -2.09
CA ILE A 88 -6.36 3.68 -1.22
C ILE A 88 -7.17 4.72 -2.00
N VAL A 89 -6.50 5.64 -2.71
CA VAL A 89 -7.18 6.66 -3.52
C VAL A 89 -8.03 6.01 -4.60
N THR A 90 -7.49 5.01 -5.29
CA THR A 90 -8.22 4.28 -6.34
C THR A 90 -9.44 3.57 -5.78
N LEU A 91 -9.32 2.91 -4.63
CA LEU A 91 -10.44 2.26 -3.95
C LEU A 91 -11.51 3.30 -3.56
N LEU A 92 -11.12 4.44 -2.99
CA LEU A 92 -12.07 5.49 -2.60
C LEU A 92 -12.81 6.05 -3.82
N LEU A 93 -12.10 6.36 -4.90
CA LEU A 93 -12.70 6.80 -6.16
C LEU A 93 -13.68 5.75 -6.71
N TRP A 94 -13.29 4.47 -6.68
CA TRP A 94 -14.14 3.36 -7.08
C TRP A 94 -15.40 3.25 -6.21
N LEU A 95 -15.29 3.35 -4.90
CA LEU A 95 -16.43 3.21 -3.98
C LEU A 95 -17.43 4.37 -4.11
N VAL A 96 -16.94 5.59 -4.40
CA VAL A 96 -17.75 6.80 -4.58
C VAL A 96 -18.40 6.85 -5.97
N ALA A 97 -17.62 6.64 -7.03
CA ALA A 97 -18.10 6.78 -8.41
C ALA A 97 -18.79 5.50 -8.94
N ARG A 98 -18.32 4.31 -8.53
CA ARG A 98 -18.82 3.00 -8.96
C ARG A 98 -18.99 2.94 -10.49
N GLY A 99 -20.20 2.60 -10.95
CA GLY A 99 -20.54 2.51 -12.37
C GLY A 99 -20.48 3.84 -13.15
N ARG A 100 -20.23 4.97 -12.49
CA ARG A 100 -20.08 6.28 -13.16
C ARG A 100 -18.71 6.50 -13.79
N LEU A 101 -17.72 5.63 -13.53
CA LEU A 101 -16.38 5.75 -14.11
C LEU A 101 -16.31 5.42 -15.61
N GLY A 102 -17.36 4.81 -16.18
CA GLY A 102 -17.39 4.44 -17.60
C GLY A 102 -16.17 3.61 -17.99
N GLU A 103 -15.41 4.08 -18.97
CA GLU A 103 -14.22 3.40 -19.49
C GLU A 103 -13.07 3.31 -18.46
N TRP A 104 -12.97 4.28 -17.54
CA TRP A 104 -11.96 4.31 -16.49
C TRP A 104 -12.15 3.21 -15.43
N ALA A 105 -13.32 2.59 -15.36
CA ALA A 105 -13.56 1.48 -14.45
C ALA A 105 -12.60 0.30 -14.71
N THR A 106 -12.22 0.06 -15.98
CA THR A 106 -11.27 -1.03 -16.29
C THR A 106 -9.86 -0.71 -15.83
N ALA A 107 -9.41 0.53 -15.99
CA ALA A 107 -8.09 0.97 -15.52
C ALA A 107 -8.02 0.96 -13.98
N ALA A 108 -9.05 1.48 -13.30
CA ALA A 108 -9.18 1.38 -11.84
C ALA A 108 -9.21 -0.09 -11.38
N GLY A 109 -9.87 -0.96 -12.16
CA GLY A 109 -9.84 -2.40 -11.93
C GLY A 109 -8.44 -3.00 -12.05
N GLY A 110 -7.66 -2.59 -13.05
CA GLY A 110 -6.27 -3.01 -13.22
C GLY A 110 -5.35 -2.53 -12.10
N MET A 111 -5.50 -1.29 -11.65
CA MET A 111 -4.80 -0.75 -10.47
C MET A 111 -5.11 -1.61 -9.24
N LEU A 112 -6.40 -1.75 -8.86
CA LEU A 112 -6.81 -2.54 -7.70
C LEU A 112 -6.35 -4.01 -7.76
N LEU A 113 -6.33 -4.63 -8.94
CA LEU A 113 -5.81 -6.00 -9.08
C LEU A 113 -4.29 -6.06 -8.88
N ALA A 114 -3.55 -5.06 -9.36
CA ALA A 114 -2.11 -4.93 -9.11
C ALA A 114 -1.83 -4.68 -7.62
N GLY A 115 -2.59 -3.80 -6.98
CA GLY A 115 -2.58 -3.58 -5.53
C GLY A 115 -2.88 -4.85 -4.75
N ALA A 116 -3.86 -5.65 -5.19
CA ALA A 116 -4.16 -6.93 -4.55
C ALA A 116 -2.97 -7.90 -4.59
N LEU A 117 -2.34 -8.04 -5.76
CA LEU A 117 -1.15 -8.88 -5.93
C LEU A 117 0.00 -8.38 -5.04
N PHE A 118 0.22 -7.06 -5.02
CA PHE A 118 1.24 -6.44 -4.18
C PHE A 118 1.00 -6.70 -2.69
N CYS A 119 -0.22 -6.47 -2.20
CA CYS A 119 -0.57 -6.71 -0.80
C CYS A 119 -0.43 -8.20 -0.42
N TYR A 120 -0.78 -9.13 -1.30
CA TYR A 120 -0.54 -10.55 -1.05
C TYR A 120 0.95 -10.90 -1.01
N ALA A 121 1.76 -10.32 -1.90
CA ALA A 121 3.21 -10.53 -1.89
C ALA A 121 3.84 -10.01 -0.59
N VAL A 122 3.48 -8.79 -0.15
CA VAL A 122 3.90 -8.24 1.14
C VAL A 122 3.42 -9.13 2.29
N GLY A 123 2.15 -9.56 2.27
CA GLY A 123 1.60 -10.46 3.27
C GLY A 123 2.35 -11.78 3.37
N LEU A 124 2.76 -12.37 2.23
CA LEU A 124 3.55 -13.61 2.20
C LEU A 124 4.95 -13.41 2.82
N VAL A 125 5.59 -12.27 2.54
CA VAL A 125 6.89 -11.91 3.15
C VAL A 125 6.76 -11.72 4.67
N LEU A 126 5.66 -11.12 5.12
CA LEU A 126 5.40 -10.87 6.55
C LEU A 126 4.83 -12.08 7.29
N LEU A 127 4.32 -13.08 6.58
CA LEU A 127 3.64 -14.24 7.15
C LEU A 127 4.45 -14.98 8.23
N PRO A 128 5.74 -15.35 8.04
CA PRO A 128 6.49 -16.06 9.07
C PRO A 128 6.60 -15.25 10.38
N PHE A 129 6.86 -13.94 10.29
CA PHE A 129 6.92 -13.05 11.44
C PHE A 129 5.56 -12.88 12.11
N SER A 130 4.49 -12.81 11.33
CA SER A 130 3.12 -12.69 11.81
C SER A 130 2.67 -13.93 12.60
N VAL A 131 3.06 -15.12 12.14
CA VAL A 131 2.77 -16.39 12.82
C VAL A 131 3.49 -16.46 14.18
N ILE A 132 4.76 -16.05 14.25
CA ILE A 132 5.51 -15.97 15.51
C ILE A 132 4.90 -14.91 16.44
N GLY A 133 4.60 -13.72 15.91
CA GLY A 133 4.02 -12.62 16.66
C GLY A 133 2.59 -12.86 17.13
N LEU A 134 1.90 -13.88 16.61
CA LEU A 134 0.52 -14.20 16.98
C LEU A 134 0.40 -14.59 18.46
N VAL A 135 1.48 -15.13 19.05
CA VAL A 135 1.58 -15.42 20.49
C VAL A 135 1.35 -14.17 21.35
N PHE A 136 1.68 -12.99 20.83
CA PHE A 136 1.57 -11.71 21.52
C PHE A 136 0.40 -10.84 21.04
N ILE A 137 -0.55 -11.39 20.26
CA ILE A 137 -1.67 -10.67 19.61
C ILE A 137 -1.22 -9.66 18.52
N ILE A 138 -0.02 -9.09 18.64
CA ILE A 138 0.60 -8.16 17.68
C ILE A 138 0.68 -8.78 16.27
N GLY A 139 0.93 -10.10 16.17
CA GLY A 139 1.00 -10.80 14.89
C GLY A 139 -0.28 -10.76 14.06
N ALA A 140 -1.44 -10.46 14.66
CA ALA A 140 -2.69 -10.27 13.93
C ALA A 140 -2.61 -9.12 12.91
N LEU A 141 -1.86 -8.06 13.21
CA LEU A 141 -1.69 -6.92 12.29
C LEU A 141 -0.92 -7.30 11.03
N GLY A 142 -0.01 -8.28 11.13
CA GLY A 142 0.74 -8.79 9.98
C GLY A 142 -0.12 -9.56 8.97
N PHE A 143 -1.36 -9.90 9.31
CA PHE A 143 -2.35 -10.44 8.36
C PHE A 143 -3.13 -9.35 7.60
N THR A 144 -3.00 -8.08 7.97
CA THR A 144 -3.67 -6.95 7.31
C THR A 144 -3.47 -6.95 5.79
N PRO A 145 -2.26 -7.17 5.23
CA PRO A 145 -2.06 -7.16 3.79
C PRO A 145 -2.93 -8.18 3.05
N PHE A 146 -3.24 -9.34 3.64
CA PHE A 146 -4.16 -10.32 3.03
C PHE A 146 -5.60 -9.81 2.98
N LEU A 147 -6.06 -9.14 4.04
CA LEU A 147 -7.42 -8.58 4.09
C LEU A 147 -7.56 -7.40 3.12
N THR A 148 -6.57 -6.53 3.07
CA THR A 148 -6.48 -5.43 2.10
C THR A 148 -6.41 -5.96 0.67
N GLY A 149 -5.57 -6.97 0.43
CA GLY A 149 -5.48 -7.63 -0.87
C GLY A 149 -6.80 -8.25 -1.32
N PHE A 150 -7.56 -8.86 -0.40
CA PHE A 150 -8.90 -9.37 -0.70
C PHE A 150 -9.90 -8.25 -1.07
N VAL A 151 -9.86 -7.12 -0.36
CA VAL A 151 -10.66 -5.93 -0.66
C VAL A 151 -10.34 -5.40 -2.07
N TYR A 152 -9.05 -5.23 -2.39
CA TYR A 152 -8.65 -4.76 -3.71
C TYR A 152 -9.01 -5.76 -4.81
N LEU A 153 -8.81 -7.07 -4.57
CA LEU A 153 -9.17 -8.12 -5.52
C LEU A 153 -10.66 -8.09 -5.86
N ARG A 154 -11.54 -8.03 -4.85
CA ARG A 154 -12.99 -8.04 -5.10
C ARG A 154 -13.47 -6.76 -5.79
N ASN A 155 -12.93 -5.60 -5.42
CA ASN A 155 -13.32 -4.34 -6.05
C ASN A 155 -12.76 -4.22 -7.47
N GLY A 156 -11.52 -4.64 -7.71
CA GLY A 156 -10.94 -4.70 -9.04
C GLY A 156 -11.70 -5.66 -9.96
N ALA A 157 -12.07 -6.85 -9.46
CA ALA A 157 -12.90 -7.79 -10.20
C ALA A 157 -14.30 -7.24 -10.52
N ARG A 158 -14.93 -6.48 -9.62
CA ARG A 158 -16.20 -5.80 -9.88
C ARG A 158 -16.07 -4.72 -10.95
N ALA A 159 -15.01 -3.91 -10.88
CA ALA A 159 -14.73 -2.86 -11.85
C ALA A 159 -14.54 -3.42 -13.27
N VAL A 160 -13.78 -4.51 -13.38
CA VAL A 160 -13.60 -5.30 -14.61
C VAL A 160 -14.91 -5.90 -15.14
N ARG A 161 -15.82 -6.36 -14.26
CA ARG A 161 -17.08 -6.99 -14.67
C ARG A 161 -18.09 -5.98 -15.21
N LEU A 162 -18.15 -4.76 -14.65
CA LEU A 162 -19.10 -3.74 -15.11
C LEU A 162 -18.88 -3.36 -16.58
N THR A 163 -17.66 -3.46 -17.08
CA THR A 163 -17.29 -3.04 -18.43
C THR A 163 -17.42 -4.14 -19.49
N ARG A 164 -17.62 -5.40 -19.09
CA ARG A 164 -17.74 -6.56 -20.01
C ARG A 164 -18.99 -6.59 -20.90
N ASN A 165 -19.98 -5.72 -20.67
CA ASN A 165 -21.26 -5.77 -21.38
C ASN A 165 -21.27 -5.02 -22.74
N GLY A 166 -20.15 -4.49 -23.22
CA GLY A 166 -20.04 -3.80 -24.53
C GLY A 166 -19.34 -4.64 -25.63
N LEU A 167 -19.88 -4.66 -26.85
CA LEU A 167 -19.33 -5.41 -28.00
C LEU A 167 -17.95 -4.92 -28.49
N SER A 168 -17.64 -3.63 -28.35
CA SER A 168 -16.34 -3.02 -28.72
C SER A 168 -15.20 -3.29 -27.73
N PHE A 169 -15.49 -4.01 -26.64
CA PHE A 169 -14.66 -4.00 -25.43
C PHE A 169 -13.49 -5.00 -25.42
N ARG A 170 -13.60 -6.10 -26.18
CA ARG A 170 -12.62 -7.22 -26.07
C ARG A 170 -11.21 -6.83 -26.50
N ALA A 171 -11.05 -5.93 -27.47
CA ALA A 171 -9.73 -5.49 -27.94
C ALA A 171 -9.01 -4.58 -26.93
N ASN A 172 -9.75 -3.72 -26.22
CA ASN A 172 -9.16 -2.72 -25.32
C ASN A 172 -9.10 -3.17 -23.85
N PHE A 173 -9.82 -4.22 -23.46
CA PHE A 173 -9.90 -4.69 -22.08
C PHE A 173 -8.54 -5.02 -21.46
N ALA A 174 -7.74 -5.86 -22.14
CA ALA A 174 -6.41 -6.25 -21.65
C ALA A 174 -5.48 -5.03 -21.58
N GLY A 175 -5.55 -4.15 -22.58
CA GLY A 175 -4.79 -2.91 -22.62
C GLY A 175 -5.08 -2.01 -21.43
N SER A 176 -6.35 -1.70 -21.14
CA SER A 176 -6.73 -0.84 -20.00
C SER A 176 -6.33 -1.45 -18.65
N LEU A 177 -6.40 -2.77 -18.51
CA LEU A 177 -5.99 -3.46 -17.29
C LEU A 177 -4.47 -3.36 -17.08
N VAL A 178 -3.69 -3.58 -18.14
CA VAL A 178 -2.22 -3.42 -18.13
C VAL A 178 -1.84 -1.96 -17.85
N VAL A 179 -2.53 -1.00 -18.47
CA VAL A 179 -2.31 0.43 -18.21
C VAL A 179 -2.59 0.76 -16.76
N GLY A 180 -3.68 0.26 -16.17
CA GLY A 180 -3.96 0.43 -14.74
C GLY A 180 -2.83 -0.11 -13.86
N ALA A 181 -2.41 -1.36 -14.07
CA ALA A 181 -1.31 -1.96 -13.32
C ALA A 181 0.02 -1.19 -13.50
N ALA A 182 0.31 -0.76 -14.73
CA ALA A 182 1.48 0.03 -15.06
C ALA A 182 1.44 1.42 -14.41
N LEU A 183 0.26 2.03 -14.26
CA LEU A 183 0.11 3.29 -13.53
C LEU A 183 0.40 3.09 -12.04
N ALA A 184 -0.14 2.02 -11.42
CA ALA A 184 0.09 1.75 -9.99
C ALA A 184 1.60 1.58 -9.68
N PHE A 185 2.28 0.67 -10.38
CA PHE A 185 3.70 0.41 -10.12
C PHE A 185 4.64 1.44 -10.75
N GLY A 186 4.29 1.97 -11.92
CA GLY A 186 5.09 2.97 -12.63
C GLY A 186 5.15 4.30 -11.88
N LEU A 187 3.99 4.81 -11.42
CA LEU A 187 3.96 6.04 -10.62
C LEU A 187 4.69 5.86 -9.29
N ALA A 188 4.51 4.71 -8.63
CA ALA A 188 5.24 4.42 -7.40
C ALA A 188 6.77 4.33 -7.60
N SER A 189 7.20 3.67 -8.68
CA SER A 189 8.63 3.56 -9.02
C SER A 189 9.24 4.92 -9.36
N LEU A 190 8.57 5.71 -10.20
CA LEU A 190 9.02 7.05 -10.58
C LEU A 190 9.05 7.98 -9.38
N GLY A 191 8.05 7.94 -8.51
CA GLY A 191 8.02 8.70 -7.26
C GLY A 191 9.18 8.34 -6.35
N HIS A 192 9.42 7.05 -6.12
CA HIS A 192 10.53 6.58 -5.28
C HIS A 192 11.91 6.97 -5.84
N VAL A 193 12.12 6.81 -7.15
CA VAL A 193 13.38 7.21 -7.81
C VAL A 193 13.56 8.74 -7.75
N GLY A 194 12.50 9.51 -7.97
CA GLY A 194 12.53 10.96 -7.88
C GLY A 194 12.93 11.45 -6.48
N VAL A 195 12.30 10.90 -5.45
CA VAL A 195 12.62 11.20 -4.04
C VAL A 195 14.07 10.81 -3.72
N SER A 196 14.49 9.59 -4.07
CA SER A 196 15.85 9.12 -3.78
C SER A 196 16.92 9.97 -4.46
N ARG A 197 16.72 10.34 -5.74
CA ARG A 197 17.64 11.23 -6.46
C ARG A 197 17.71 12.61 -5.83
N PHE A 198 16.56 13.18 -5.42
CA PHE A 198 16.50 14.47 -4.76
C PHE A 198 17.23 14.47 -3.41
N VAL A 199 17.00 13.45 -2.58
CA VAL A 199 17.66 13.28 -1.27
C VAL A 199 19.15 13.10 -1.46
N SER A 200 19.57 12.18 -2.34
CA SER A 200 20.99 11.92 -2.62
C SER A 200 21.73 13.17 -3.10
N ALA A 201 21.15 13.91 -4.06
CA ALA A 201 21.77 15.13 -4.59
C ALA A 201 21.90 16.22 -3.51
N SER A 202 20.93 16.31 -2.60
CA SER A 202 20.95 17.28 -1.53
C SER A 202 21.95 16.92 -0.43
N VAL A 203 22.01 15.63 -0.05
CA VAL A 203 23.01 15.10 0.89
C VAL A 203 24.42 15.29 0.35
N GLU A 204 24.65 14.99 -0.93
CA GLU A 204 25.93 15.23 -1.59
C GLU A 204 26.30 16.72 -1.58
N GLY A 205 25.32 17.61 -1.81
CA GLY A 205 25.52 19.06 -1.67
C GLY A 205 26.04 19.45 -0.29
N VAL A 206 25.44 18.93 0.77
CA VAL A 206 25.87 19.17 2.17
C VAL A 206 27.27 18.63 2.42
N LEU A 207 27.57 17.43 1.91
CA LEU A 207 28.89 16.80 2.09
C LEU A 207 30.02 17.62 1.46
N VAL A 208 29.74 18.29 0.33
CA VAL A 208 30.66 19.21 -0.36
C VAL A 208 30.65 20.62 0.25
N GLY A 209 29.83 20.87 1.26
CA GLY A 209 29.78 22.15 1.99
C GLY A 209 28.88 23.21 1.35
N LYS A 210 27.95 22.82 0.47
CA LYS A 210 26.93 23.72 -0.05
C LYS A 210 25.86 23.96 1.01
N GLU A 211 25.47 25.22 1.19
CA GLU A 211 24.33 25.56 2.03
C GLU A 211 23.03 25.06 1.38
N LEU A 212 22.17 24.44 2.20
CA LEU A 212 20.85 24.01 1.76
C LEU A 212 19.92 25.22 1.72
N SER A 213 19.15 25.33 0.64
CA SER A 213 18.04 26.28 0.63
C SER A 213 16.97 25.88 1.65
N ALA A 214 16.26 26.84 2.24
CA ALA A 214 15.21 26.56 3.22
C ALA A 214 14.07 25.67 2.67
N SER A 215 13.79 25.74 1.36
CA SER A 215 12.81 24.87 0.69
C SER A 215 13.34 23.44 0.53
N SER A 216 14.63 23.28 0.19
CA SER A 216 15.29 21.96 0.15
C SER A 216 15.34 21.32 1.52
N ALA A 217 15.71 22.05 2.57
CA ALA A 217 15.73 21.55 3.95
C ALA A 217 14.35 21.06 4.39
N ARG A 218 13.28 21.83 4.10
CA ARG A 218 11.90 21.42 4.40
C ARG A 218 11.48 20.18 3.61
N ALA A 219 11.80 20.11 2.32
CA ALA A 219 11.49 18.95 1.49
C ALA A 219 12.23 17.70 1.96
N LEU A 220 13.50 17.83 2.34
CA LEU A 220 14.31 16.73 2.89
C LEU A 220 13.81 16.27 4.25
N ARG A 221 13.28 17.16 5.09
CA ARG A 221 12.69 16.75 6.37
C ARG A 221 11.45 15.87 6.16
N VAL A 222 10.63 16.17 5.15
CA VAL A 222 9.47 15.35 4.79
C VAL A 222 9.91 14.04 4.11
N ALA A 223 10.83 14.13 3.15
CA ALA A 223 11.38 12.96 2.45
C ALA A 223 12.23 12.08 3.36
N GLY A 224 12.74 12.64 4.45
CA GLY A 224 13.68 11.96 5.32
C GLY A 224 13.02 10.78 6.03
N TRP A 225 11.73 10.89 6.33
CA TRP A 225 10.93 9.77 6.83
C TRP A 225 10.82 8.58 5.85
N LEU A 226 11.16 8.78 4.57
CA LEU A 226 11.11 7.74 3.53
C LEU A 226 12.50 7.16 3.20
N THR A 227 13.60 7.75 3.68
CA THR A 227 14.96 7.49 3.18
C THR A 227 16.05 7.60 4.28
N ASP A 228 15.96 6.76 5.31
CA ASP A 228 16.92 6.76 6.43
C ASP A 228 18.38 6.48 5.97
N ALA A 229 18.55 5.61 4.98
CA ALA A 229 19.88 5.17 4.51
C ALA A 229 20.80 6.30 4.00
N GLU A 230 20.25 7.37 3.43
CA GLU A 230 21.08 8.48 2.92
C GLU A 230 21.58 9.39 4.04
N PHE A 231 20.84 9.52 5.16
CA PHE A 231 21.33 10.24 6.33
C PHE A 231 22.44 9.49 7.06
N ASP A 232 22.48 8.17 6.94
CA ASP A 232 23.60 7.40 7.49
C ASP A 232 24.92 7.78 6.80
N ARG A 233 24.92 8.15 5.51
CA ARG A 233 26.13 8.64 4.83
C ARG A 233 26.64 9.96 5.44
N LEU A 234 25.75 10.84 5.90
CA LEU A 234 26.13 12.04 6.66
C LEU A 234 26.74 11.67 8.01
N ALA A 235 26.12 10.72 8.74
CA ALA A 235 26.62 10.24 10.02
C ALA A 235 28.02 9.60 9.89
N TRP A 236 28.21 8.73 8.89
CA TRP A 236 29.51 8.12 8.60
C TRP A 236 30.57 9.16 8.22
N SER A 237 30.21 10.12 7.35
CA SER A 237 31.13 11.21 6.98
C SER A 237 31.53 12.07 8.18
N TYR A 238 30.58 12.35 9.08
CA TYR A 238 30.86 13.04 10.35
C TYR A 238 31.83 12.25 11.24
N SER A 239 31.65 10.93 11.35
CA SER A 239 32.49 10.08 12.21
C SER A 239 33.95 10.04 11.80
N GLY A 240 34.23 10.13 10.49
CA GLY A 240 35.57 10.14 9.92
C GLY A 240 36.19 11.53 9.74
N GLU A 241 35.47 12.60 10.11
CA GLU A 241 35.94 13.98 9.89
C GLU A 241 36.94 14.44 10.96
N ALA A 242 38.10 14.92 10.52
CA ALA A 242 39.17 15.43 11.37
C ALA A 242 39.08 16.95 11.58
N ASP A 243 38.57 17.71 10.60
CA ASP A 243 38.42 19.16 10.72
C ASP A 243 37.22 19.50 11.65
N PRO A 244 37.46 20.14 12.82
CA PRO A 244 36.38 20.48 13.74
C PRO A 244 35.34 21.42 13.14
N ALA A 245 35.73 22.30 12.21
CA ALA A 245 34.79 23.22 11.57
C ALA A 245 33.85 22.47 10.60
N ARG A 246 34.39 21.59 9.75
CA ARG A 246 33.58 20.72 8.87
C ARG A 246 32.70 19.77 9.68
N ARG A 247 33.23 19.19 10.76
CA ARG A 247 32.49 18.31 11.65
C ARG A 247 31.29 19.01 12.31
N ALA A 248 31.47 20.23 12.81
CA ALA A 248 30.38 21.03 13.38
C ALA A 248 29.30 21.37 12.33
N ARG A 249 29.69 21.68 11.09
CA ARG A 249 28.74 21.92 9.99
C ARG A 249 27.91 20.68 9.66
N LEU A 250 28.54 19.50 9.55
CA LEU A 250 27.84 18.24 9.30
C LEU A 250 26.84 17.91 10.42
N ALA A 251 27.22 18.11 11.68
CA ALA A 251 26.32 17.92 12.81
C ALA A 251 25.12 18.88 12.77
N SER A 252 25.35 20.16 12.46
CA SER A 252 24.27 21.15 12.33
C SER A 252 23.32 20.79 11.19
N ALA A 253 23.86 20.44 10.02
CA ALA A 253 23.05 20.07 8.85
C ALA A 253 22.24 18.80 9.13
N TYR A 254 22.84 17.78 9.75
CA TYR A 254 22.12 16.56 10.13
C TYR A 254 20.97 16.86 11.09
N ARG A 255 21.21 17.69 12.12
CA ARG A 255 20.17 18.09 13.09
C ARG A 255 19.06 18.90 12.44
N GLU A 256 19.40 19.79 11.50
CA GLU A 256 18.39 20.56 10.76
C GLU A 256 17.50 19.66 9.89
N LEU A 257 18.11 18.67 9.23
CA LEU A 257 17.42 17.76 8.31
C LEU A 257 16.56 16.72 9.04
N THR A 258 17.09 16.10 10.08
CA THR A 258 16.45 14.96 10.76
C THR A 258 15.73 15.37 12.05
N GLY A 259 16.13 16.48 12.67
CA GLY A 259 15.72 16.84 14.03
C GLY A 259 16.45 16.05 15.12
N GLU A 260 17.30 15.08 14.77
CA GLU A 260 18.05 14.25 15.71
C GLU A 260 19.51 14.71 15.84
N ASP A 261 20.15 14.33 16.94
CA ASP A 261 21.57 14.54 17.13
C ASP A 261 22.38 13.43 16.43
N ILE A 262 23.39 13.81 15.64
CA ILE A 262 24.17 12.89 14.80
C ILE A 262 24.94 11.85 15.64
N GLU A 263 25.36 12.20 16.86
CA GLU A 263 26.07 11.27 17.75
C GLU A 263 25.11 10.25 18.38
N THR A 264 23.84 10.65 18.57
CA THR A 264 22.79 9.71 18.99
C THR A 264 22.52 8.67 17.91
N ARG A 265 22.49 9.09 16.63
CA ARG A 265 22.38 8.16 15.49
C ARG A 265 23.56 7.19 15.42
N LEU A 266 24.80 7.69 15.57
CA LEU A 266 25.99 6.85 15.54
C LEU A 266 26.02 5.83 16.68
N ARG A 267 25.58 6.20 17.88
CA ARG A 267 25.45 5.26 19.01
C ARG A 267 24.48 4.13 18.70
N ARG A 268 23.27 4.45 18.18
CA ARG A 268 22.28 3.44 17.77
C ARG A 268 22.79 2.46 16.71
N ARG A 269 23.74 2.88 15.86
CA ARG A 269 24.34 2.03 14.82
C ARG A 269 25.56 1.23 15.29
N ALA A 270 26.12 1.57 16.46
CA ALA A 270 27.25 0.86 17.05
C ALA A 270 26.83 -0.32 17.94
N ASP A 271 25.60 -0.26 18.47
CA ASP A 271 24.94 -1.32 19.24
C ASP A 271 24.29 -2.37 18.33
#